data_AF-A0A3M0L5Y3-F1
#
_entry.id   AF-A0A3M0L5Y3-F1
#
_cell.length_a   1.000
_cell.length_b   1.000
_cell.length_c   1.000
_cell.angle_alpha   90.00
_cell.angle_beta   90.00
_cell.angle_gamma   90.00
#
_symmetry.space_group_name_H-M   'P 1'
#
loop_
_entity.id
_entity.type
_entity.pdbx_description
1 polymer ?
#
loop_
_entity_poly.entity_id
_entity_poly.type
_entity_poly.pdbx_seq_one_letter_code
_entity_poly.pdbx_strand_id
1 'polypeptide(L)'
;MLELQYELESKAAKWYATIDIANAFFSIPLAAECRPQFAFTWRGVRYFRVTGAAGEMPHAVMLSTRYTWNRLPQGWKHSPTICHRLIQAALEKSEAPEHLQYIDNIIVWGNTAIEVFEKGEKIIQILLKASFAIKKSKVKGPAREIQFLRVK
;
A
#
# COMPACT_ATOMS: atom_id res chain seq x y z
N MET A 1 -13.05 -9.79 -9.58
CA MET A 1 -12.66 -8.79 -10.60
C MET A 1 -13.86 -8.42 -11.46
N LEU A 2 -14.55 -9.38 -12.08
CA LEU A 2 -15.77 -9.13 -12.87
C LEU A 2 -16.90 -8.47 -12.06
N GLU A 3 -17.10 -8.87 -10.80
CA GLU A 3 -18.12 -8.26 -9.92
C GLU A 3 -17.88 -6.76 -9.66
N LEU A 4 -16.63 -6.38 -9.38
CA LEU A 4 -16.28 -4.97 -9.12
C LEU A 4 -16.46 -4.10 -10.37
N GLN A 5 -16.19 -4.67 -11.54
CA GLN A 5 -16.40 -3.98 -12.81
C GLN A 5 -17.89 -3.79 -13.08
N TYR A 6 -18.69 -4.84 -12.92
CA TYR A 6 -20.15 -4.74 -13.04
C TYR A 6 -20.73 -3.70 -12.08
N GLU A 7 -20.25 -3.69 -10.83
CA GLU A 7 -20.70 -2.74 -9.83
C GLU A 7 -20.36 -1.30 -10.25
N LEU A 8 -19.15 -1.02 -10.75
CA LEU A 8 -18.78 0.30 -11.27
C LEU A 8 -19.63 0.72 -12.48
N GLU A 9 -19.83 -0.18 -13.44
CA GLU A 9 -20.63 0.07 -14.63
C GLU A 9 -22.11 0.37 -14.27
N SER A 10 -22.62 -0.24 -13.19
CA SER A 10 -23.98 -0.01 -12.71
C SER A 10 -24.21 1.39 -12.10
N LYS A 11 -23.16 2.11 -11.67
CA LYS A 11 -23.30 3.40 -10.98
C LYS A 11 -23.62 4.58 -11.90
N ALA A 12 -23.61 4.39 -13.22
CA ALA A 12 -23.92 5.40 -14.24
C ALA A 12 -23.21 6.76 -14.03
N ALA A 13 -22.03 6.76 -13.42
CA ALA A 13 -21.31 7.97 -13.05
C ALA A 13 -20.54 8.57 -14.24
N LYS A 14 -20.31 9.89 -14.19
CA LYS A 14 -19.63 10.65 -15.26
C LYS A 14 -18.18 10.98 -14.93
N TRP A 15 -17.84 10.96 -13.66
CA TRP A 15 -16.52 11.30 -13.15
C TRP A 15 -16.08 10.29 -12.10
N TYR A 16 -14.78 10.06 -12.07
CA TYR A 16 -14.15 9.03 -11.25
C TYR A 16 -12.79 9.54 -10.77
N ALA A 17 -12.38 9.10 -9.60
CA ALA A 17 -11.01 9.26 -9.10
C ALA A 17 -10.55 7.99 -8.39
N THR A 18 -9.27 7.68 -8.49
CA THR A 18 -8.67 6.59 -7.71
C THR A 18 -7.59 7.06 -6.76
N ILE A 19 -7.49 6.32 -5.67
CA ILE A 19 -6.51 6.51 -4.62
C ILE A 19 -5.83 5.16 -4.43
N ASP A 20 -4.52 5.12 -4.66
CA ASP A 20 -3.66 3.99 -4.30
C ASP A 20 -2.88 4.33 -3.02
N ILE A 21 -3.10 3.50 -2.00
CA ILE A 21 -2.48 3.61 -0.68
C ILE A 21 -1.06 3.06 -0.78
N ALA A 22 -0.09 3.96 -0.70
CA ALA A 22 1.31 3.58 -0.86
C ALA A 22 1.80 2.77 0.34
N ASN A 23 2.43 1.62 0.08
CA ASN A 23 3.06 0.80 1.11
C ASN A 23 2.09 0.41 2.24
N ALA A 24 0.84 0.10 1.89
CA ALA A 24 -0.23 -0.17 2.85
C ALA A 24 0.16 -1.27 3.86
N PHE A 25 0.84 -2.33 3.42
CA PHE A 25 1.34 -3.39 4.30
C PHE A 25 2.37 -2.86 5.31
N PHE A 26 3.30 -2.01 4.88
CA PHE A 26 4.33 -1.46 5.77
C PHE A 26 3.78 -0.41 6.75
N SER A 27 2.55 0.07 6.55
CA SER A 27 1.85 0.92 7.52
C SER A 27 1.33 0.12 8.72
N ILE A 28 1.21 -1.21 8.59
CA ILE A 28 0.60 -2.07 9.61
C ILE A 28 1.70 -2.66 10.52
N PRO A 29 1.71 -2.36 11.84
CA PRO A 29 2.63 -2.97 12.79
C PRO A 29 2.44 -4.49 12.87
N LEU A 30 3.55 -5.21 12.94
CA LEU A 30 3.52 -6.63 13.30
C LEU A 30 3.74 -6.78 14.82
N ALA A 31 2.82 -7.49 15.46
CA ALA A 31 2.87 -7.82 16.88
C ALA A 31 4.21 -8.53 17.20
N ALA A 32 4.82 -8.20 18.34
CA ALA A 32 6.18 -8.63 18.67
C ALA A 32 6.31 -10.16 18.72
N GLU A 33 5.29 -10.82 19.23
CA GLU A 33 5.12 -12.27 19.31
C GLU A 33 5.07 -12.96 17.94
N CYS A 34 4.65 -12.25 16.88
CA CYS A 34 4.58 -12.79 15.52
C CYS A 34 5.90 -12.64 14.76
N ARG A 35 6.79 -11.69 15.15
CA ARG A 35 8.02 -11.39 14.41
C ARG A 35 8.93 -12.60 14.22
N PRO A 36 9.15 -13.49 15.20
CA PRO A 36 10.01 -14.66 15.00
C PRO A 36 9.57 -15.57 13.83
N GLN A 37 8.26 -15.61 13.51
CA GLN A 37 7.71 -16.43 12.42
C GLN A 37 8.14 -15.95 11.04
N PHE A 38 8.53 -14.67 10.91
CA PHE A 38 8.96 -14.06 9.66
C PHE A 38 10.46 -13.79 9.63
N ALA A 39 11.24 -14.49 10.48
CA ALA A 39 12.68 -14.34 10.48
C ALA A 39 13.30 -14.92 9.21
N PHE A 40 14.29 -14.22 8.66
CA PHE A 40 15.07 -14.69 7.52
C PHE A 40 16.56 -14.47 7.77
N THR A 41 17.39 -15.24 7.08
CA THR A 41 18.85 -15.11 7.16
C THR A 41 19.33 -14.39 5.91
N TRP A 42 20.02 -13.27 6.10
CA TRP A 42 20.73 -12.60 5.03
C TRP A 42 22.20 -13.01 5.09
N ARG A 43 22.72 -13.49 3.96
CA ARG A 43 24.13 -13.79 3.76
C ARG A 43 24.73 -12.73 2.86
N GLY A 44 25.73 -12.02 3.35
CA GLY A 44 26.41 -10.98 2.60
C GLY A 44 27.92 -11.10 2.70
N VAL A 45 28.61 -10.44 1.78
CA VAL A 45 30.06 -10.31 1.82
C VAL A 45 30.38 -8.92 2.36
N ARG A 46 31.16 -8.86 3.44
CA ARG A 46 31.73 -7.60 3.92
C ARG A 46 33.21 -7.59 3.54
N TYR A 47 33.60 -6.55 2.81
CA TYR A 47 34.98 -6.30 2.44
C TYR A 47 35.62 -5.40 3.49
N PHE A 48 36.72 -5.85 4.07
CA PHE A 48 37.53 -5.03 4.97
C PHE A 48 38.72 -4.47 4.19
N ARG A 49 38.89 -3.15 4.20
CA ARG A 49 40.13 -2.51 3.74
C ARG A 49 41.20 -2.79 4.77
N VAL A 50 42.32 -3.35 4.35
CA VAL A 50 43.54 -3.36 5.15
C VAL A 50 44.15 -1.97 5.00
N THR A 51 44.05 -1.13 6.03
CA THR A 51 44.73 0.16 6.08
C THR A 51 46.23 -0.09 6.20
N GLY A 52 46.97 -0.07 5.09
CA GLY A 52 48.44 -0.15 5.14
C GLY A 52 49.18 -0.28 3.82
N ALA A 53 48.64 -0.94 2.80
CA ALA A 53 49.36 -1.19 1.55
C ALA A 53 48.54 -0.81 0.32
N ALA A 54 49.04 0.14 -0.48
CA ALA A 54 48.47 0.46 -1.78
C ALA A 54 48.69 -0.74 -2.72
N GLY A 55 47.62 -1.47 -3.04
CA GLY A 55 47.64 -2.59 -3.97
C GLY A 55 47.16 -3.94 -3.42
N GLU A 56 46.88 -4.07 -2.11
CA GLU A 56 46.33 -5.30 -1.55
C GLU A 56 44.81 -5.43 -1.79
N MET A 57 44.39 -6.60 -2.28
CA MET A 57 42.97 -6.93 -2.45
C MET A 57 42.27 -6.99 -1.09
N PRO A 58 41.07 -6.40 -0.93
CA PRO A 58 40.37 -6.41 0.34
C PRO A 58 39.99 -7.84 0.78
N HIS A 59 40.15 -8.12 2.08
CA HIS A 59 39.69 -9.38 2.65
C HIS A 59 38.15 -9.43 2.66
N ALA A 60 37.59 -10.47 2.03
CA ALA A 60 36.17 -10.72 1.97
C ALA A 60 35.75 -11.71 3.06
N VAL A 61 34.84 -11.31 3.95
CA VAL A 61 34.27 -12.22 4.97
C VAL A 61 32.79 -12.42 4.66
N MET A 62 32.37 -13.69 4.62
CA MET A 62 30.96 -14.04 4.51
C MET A 62 30.29 -13.89 5.89
N LEU A 63 29.34 -12.97 5.99
CA LEU A 63 28.55 -12.73 7.19
C LEU A 63 27.15 -13.33 7.00
N SER A 64 26.63 -13.94 8.06
CA SER A 64 25.26 -14.45 8.13
C SER A 64 24.54 -13.75 9.29
N THR A 65 23.57 -12.89 8.98
CA THR A 65 22.80 -12.15 9.99
C THR A 65 21.32 -12.50 9.88
N ARG A 66 20.65 -12.69 11.01
CA ARG A 66 19.21 -12.96 11.07
C ARG A 66 18.44 -11.65 11.22
N TYR A 67 17.44 -11.47 10.37
CA TYR A 67 16.54 -10.33 10.38
C TYR A 67 15.09 -10.80 10.56
N THR A 68 14.21 -9.88 10.95
CA THR A 68 12.77 -10.10 10.97
C THR A 68 12.05 -8.82 10.56
N TRP A 69 10.76 -8.94 10.26
CA TRP A 69 9.89 -7.83 9.92
C TRP A 69 9.26 -7.20 11.17
N ASN A 70 9.27 -5.87 11.23
CA ASN A 70 8.54 -5.10 12.25
C ASN A 70 7.13 -4.69 11.77
N ARG A 71 6.87 -4.85 10.48
CA ARG A 71 5.63 -4.50 9.79
C ARG A 71 5.12 -5.70 9.01
N LEU A 72 3.88 -5.65 8.55
CA LEU A 72 3.29 -6.71 7.76
C LEU A 72 4.13 -6.97 6.49
N PRO A 73 4.65 -8.19 6.29
CA PRO A 73 5.55 -8.48 5.18
C PRO A 73 4.81 -8.57 3.85
N GLN A 74 5.45 -8.08 2.79
CA GLN A 74 5.00 -8.30 1.42
C GLN A 74 5.27 -9.76 1.01
N GLY A 75 4.31 -10.37 0.33
CA GLY A 75 4.40 -11.78 -0.10
C GLY A 75 3.80 -12.79 0.89
N TRP A 76 3.41 -12.36 2.10
CA TRP A 76 2.63 -13.23 2.99
C TRP A 76 1.16 -13.30 2.55
N LYS A 77 0.62 -14.52 2.45
CA LYS A 77 -0.70 -14.80 1.84
C LYS A 77 -1.87 -14.06 2.50
N HIS A 78 -1.77 -13.74 3.79
CA HIS A 78 -2.83 -13.05 4.54
C HIS A 78 -2.65 -11.53 4.59
N SER A 79 -1.52 -10.98 4.14
CA SER A 79 -1.29 -9.54 4.14
C SER A 79 -2.36 -8.77 3.37
N PRO A 80 -2.81 -9.20 2.17
CA PRO A 80 -3.88 -8.50 1.44
C PRO A 80 -5.19 -8.43 2.22
N THR A 81 -5.62 -9.55 2.82
CA THR A 81 -6.88 -9.62 3.57
C THR A 81 -6.84 -8.77 4.83
N ILE A 82 -5.73 -8.79 5.57
CA ILE A 82 -5.56 -7.97 6.77
C ILE A 82 -5.58 -6.48 6.41
N CYS A 83 -4.85 -6.11 5.36
CA CYS A 83 -4.80 -4.74 4.88
C CYS A 83 -6.17 -4.23 4.43
N HIS A 84 -6.86 -5.01 3.61
CA HIS A 84 -8.21 -4.69 3.14
C HIS A 84 -9.17 -4.43 4.31
N ARG A 85 -9.21 -5.35 5.30
CA ARG A 85 -10.10 -5.22 6.46
C ARG A 85 -9.78 -4.00 7.33
N LEU A 86 -8.50 -3.67 7.52
CA LEU A 86 -8.12 -2.50 8.33
C LEU A 86 -8.49 -1.19 7.64
N ILE A 87 -8.28 -1.09 6.33
CA ILE A 87 -8.70 0.08 5.54
C ILE A 87 -10.24 0.19 5.57
N GLN A 88 -10.94 -0.92 5.34
CA GLN A 88 -12.40 -0.96 5.38
C GLN A 88 -12.94 -0.48 6.73
N ALA A 89 -12.40 -1.01 7.83
CA ALA A 89 -12.80 -0.61 9.18
C ALA A 89 -12.53 0.88 9.47
N ALA A 90 -11.48 1.48 8.90
CA ALA A 90 -11.20 2.90 9.05
C ALA A 90 -12.23 3.77 8.29
N LEU A 91 -12.64 3.32 7.10
CA LEU A 91 -13.62 3.99 6.25
C LEU A 91 -15.03 3.90 6.85
N GLU A 92 -15.43 2.73 7.37
CA GLU A 92 -16.72 2.50 8.03
C GLU A 92 -16.87 3.34 9.32
N LYS A 93 -15.84 3.37 10.18
CA LYS A 93 -15.86 4.15 11.43
C LYS A 93 -15.97 5.66 11.23
N SER A 94 -15.61 6.15 10.05
CA SER A 94 -15.51 7.59 9.77
C SER A 94 -16.57 8.08 8.79
N GLU A 95 -17.59 7.26 8.51
CA GLU A 95 -18.67 7.55 7.55
C GLU A 95 -18.11 8.05 6.20
N ALA A 96 -17.20 7.25 5.64
CA ALA A 96 -16.61 7.52 4.34
C ALA A 96 -17.71 7.69 3.27
N PRO A 97 -17.52 8.59 2.29
CA PRO A 97 -18.43 8.70 1.16
C PRO A 97 -18.50 7.38 0.38
N GLU A 98 -19.53 7.20 -0.44
CA GLU A 98 -19.67 6.02 -1.30
C GLU A 98 -18.39 5.78 -2.13
N HIS A 99 -17.85 4.57 -2.04
CA HIS A 99 -16.60 4.17 -2.66
C HIS A 99 -16.57 2.66 -2.88
N LEU A 100 -15.64 2.21 -3.71
CA LEU A 100 -15.33 0.79 -3.90
C LEU A 100 -13.86 0.58 -3.57
N GLN A 101 -13.59 -0.42 -2.73
CA GLN A 101 -12.27 -0.72 -2.23
C GLN A 101 -11.82 -2.11 -2.70
N TYR A 102 -10.61 -2.19 -3.24
CA TYR A 102 -9.91 -3.44 -3.49
C TYR A 102 -8.50 -3.41 -2.90
N ILE A 103 -8.30 -4.13 -1.80
CA ILE A 103 -7.05 -4.14 -1.03
C ILE A 103 -6.64 -2.70 -0.65
N ASP A 104 -5.66 -2.15 -1.35
CA ASP A 104 -5.03 -0.83 -1.19
C ASP A 104 -5.46 0.19 -2.25
N ASN A 105 -6.31 -0.21 -3.19
CA ASN A 105 -6.86 0.65 -4.24
C ASN A 105 -8.31 1.03 -3.90
N ILE A 106 -8.62 2.32 -3.97
CA ILE A 106 -9.96 2.86 -3.76
C ILE A 106 -10.37 3.63 -5.01
N ILE A 107 -11.62 3.48 -5.41
CA ILE A 107 -12.25 4.30 -6.45
C ILE A 107 -13.47 5.01 -5.87
N VAL A 108 -13.61 6.27 -6.24
CA VAL A 108 -14.79 7.12 -5.96
C VAL A 108 -15.37 7.62 -7.27
N TRP A 109 -16.67 7.87 -7.28
CA TRP A 109 -17.41 8.29 -8.47
C TRP A 109 -18.47 9.35 -8.14
N GLY A 110 -18.94 10.03 -9.19
CA GLY A 110 -19.94 11.09 -9.07
C GLY A 110 -20.38 11.66 -10.42
N ASN A 111 -21.32 12.59 -10.37
CA ASN A 111 -21.87 13.25 -11.55
C ASN A 111 -21.08 14.48 -11.97
N THR A 112 -20.32 15.07 -11.04
CA THR A 112 -19.47 16.25 -11.28
C THR A 112 -18.03 16.00 -10.83
N ALA A 113 -17.07 16.68 -11.45
CA ALA A 113 -15.67 16.59 -11.05
C ALA A 113 -15.44 17.08 -9.60
N ILE A 114 -16.14 18.14 -9.19
CA ILE A 114 -16.02 18.74 -7.86
C ILE A 114 -16.46 17.75 -6.78
N GLU A 115 -17.63 17.12 -6.96
CA GLU A 115 -18.13 16.09 -6.04
C GLU A 115 -17.11 14.95 -5.84
N VAL A 116 -16.54 14.45 -6.94
CA VAL A 116 -15.55 13.37 -6.90
C VAL A 116 -14.27 13.80 -6.19
N PHE A 117 -13.82 15.04 -6.43
CA PHE A 117 -12.67 15.61 -5.75
C PHE A 117 -12.90 15.69 -4.23
N GLU A 118 -14.04 16.21 -3.80
CA GLU A 118 -14.41 16.32 -2.37
C GLU A 118 -14.52 14.95 -1.70
N LYS A 119 -15.13 13.96 -2.38
CA LYS A 119 -15.17 12.57 -1.89
C LYS A 119 -13.75 12.01 -1.73
N GLY A 120 -12.90 12.22 -2.72
CA GLY A 120 -11.50 11.79 -2.71
C GLY A 120 -10.71 12.40 -1.55
N GLU A 121 -10.81 13.71 -1.36
CA GLU A 121 -10.17 14.42 -0.24
C GLU A 121 -10.67 13.91 1.12
N LYS A 122 -11.98 13.70 1.28
CA LYS A 122 -12.54 13.14 2.53
C LYS A 122 -11.96 11.76 2.83
N ILE A 123 -11.87 10.87 1.84
CA ILE A 123 -11.25 9.54 2.00
C ILE A 123 -9.77 9.66 2.38
N ILE A 124 -9.00 10.52 1.70
CA ILE A 124 -7.58 10.73 2.02
C ILE A 124 -7.41 11.18 3.47
N GLN A 125 -8.25 12.11 3.95
CA GLN A 125 -8.21 12.56 5.34
C GLN A 125 -8.50 11.44 6.34
N ILE A 126 -9.47 10.58 6.05
CA ILE A 126 -9.79 9.41 6.89
C ILE A 126 -8.58 8.46 6.96
N LEU A 127 -7.97 8.14 5.82
CA LEU A 127 -6.82 7.23 5.73
C LEU A 127 -5.59 7.78 6.46
N LEU A 128 -5.31 9.08 6.32
CA LEU A 128 -4.22 9.74 7.03
C LEU A 128 -4.43 9.71 8.55
N LYS A 129 -5.65 9.96 9.03
CA LYS A 129 -5.99 9.82 10.46
C LYS A 129 -5.82 8.39 10.97
N ALA A 130 -6.08 7.40 10.12
CA ALA A 130 -5.87 5.98 10.40
C ALA A 130 -4.40 5.53 10.23
N SER A 131 -3.45 6.47 10.06
CA SER A 131 -2.01 6.22 9.88
C SER A 131 -1.63 5.48 8.59
N PHE A 132 -2.49 5.48 7.57
CA PHE A 132 -2.12 4.99 6.24
C PHE A 132 -1.42 6.08 5.43
N ALA A 133 -0.32 5.70 4.77
CA ALA A 133 0.43 6.61 3.92
C ALA A 133 -0.19 6.72 2.52
N ILE A 134 -0.43 7.96 2.06
CA ILE A 134 -0.89 8.24 0.70
C ILE A 134 0.22 8.95 -0.08
N LYS A 135 0.49 8.49 -1.31
CA LYS A 135 1.33 9.23 -2.26
C LYS A 135 0.43 10.11 -3.12
N LYS A 136 0.61 11.43 -3.08
CA LYS A 136 -0.16 12.36 -3.93
C LYS A 136 -0.05 12.02 -5.42
N SER A 137 1.13 11.57 -5.87
CA SER A 137 1.36 11.13 -7.25
C SER A 137 0.57 9.87 -7.67
N LYS A 138 -0.03 9.16 -6.70
CA LYS A 138 -0.85 7.98 -6.91
C LYS A 138 -2.36 8.25 -6.82
N VAL A 139 -2.75 9.50 -6.57
CA VAL A 139 -4.14 9.94 -6.71
C VAL A 139 -4.35 10.33 -8.17
N LYS A 140 -5.36 9.76 -8.82
CA LYS A 140 -5.69 10.03 -10.23
C LYS A 140 -7.11 10.54 -10.35
N GLY A 141 -7.33 11.50 -11.26
CA GLY A 141 -8.62 12.14 -11.46
C GLY A 141 -8.82 13.38 -10.58
N PRO A 142 -10.03 13.99 -10.59
CA PRO A 142 -11.24 13.53 -11.28
C PRO A 142 -11.07 13.43 -12.81
N ALA A 143 -11.51 12.33 -13.40
CA ALA A 143 -11.49 12.09 -14.84
C ALA A 143 -12.75 11.36 -15.30
N ARG A 144 -13.10 11.46 -16.59
CA ARG A 144 -14.26 10.78 -17.17
C ARG A 144 -13.97 9.32 -17.54
N GLU A 145 -12.69 9.01 -17.77
CA GLU A 145 -12.18 7.67 -18.03
C GLU A 145 -10.98 7.43 -17.13
N ILE A 146 -10.87 6.23 -16.57
CA ILE A 146 -9.77 5.90 -15.67
C ILE A 146 -9.52 4.41 -15.64
N GLN A 147 -8.24 4.06 -15.66
CA GLN A 147 -7.81 2.69 -15.42
C GLN A 147 -7.83 2.33 -13.92
N PHE A 148 -8.69 1.39 -13.52
CA PHE A 148 -8.75 0.82 -12.17
C PHE A 148 -8.47 -0.68 -12.23
N LEU A 149 -7.52 -1.18 -11.43
CA LEU A 149 -7.11 -2.60 -11.44
C LEU A 149 -6.73 -3.15 -12.83
N ARG A 150 -6.18 -2.29 -13.70
CA ARG A 150 -5.84 -2.55 -15.11
C ARG A 150 -7.02 -2.70 -16.06
N VAL A 151 -8.24 -2.55 -15.57
CA VAL A 151 -9.47 -2.41 -16.34
C VAL A 151 -9.65 -0.94 -16.73
N LYS A 152 -10.09 -0.67 -17.96
CA LYS A 152 -10.41 0.68 -18.44
C LYS A 152 -11.85 1.04 -18.16
#